data_AF-A0A388TKI5-F1
#
_entry.id   AF-A0A388TKI5-F1
#
_cell.length_a   1.000
_cell.length_b   1.000
_cell.length_c   1.000
_cell.angle_alpha   90.00
_cell.angle_beta   90.00
_cell.angle_gamma   90.00
#
_symmetry.space_group_name_H-M   'P 1'
#
loop_
_entity.id
_entity.type
_entity.pdbx_description
1 polymer ?
#
loop_
_entity_poly.entity_id
_entity_poly.type
_entity_poly.pdbx_seq_one_letter_code
_entity_poly.pdbx_strand_id
1 'polypeptide(L)' 'MPDKLSEINRRRTFAIISHPDAGKTTITEKLLLFGGAIQQAGAIKAKKAQ' A
#
# COMPACT_ATOMS: atom_id res chain seq x y z
N MET A 1 6.26 -17.30 -22.28
CA MET A 1 6.51 -17.27 -20.83
C MET A 1 7.27 -15.99 -20.53
N PRO A 2 6.80 -15.11 -19.63
CA PRO A 2 7.58 -13.94 -19.25
C PRO A 2 8.93 -14.38 -18.68
N ASP A 3 9.97 -13.61 -18.97
CA ASP A 3 11.32 -13.87 -18.48
C ASP A 3 11.36 -13.82 -16.94
N LYS A 4 11.99 -14.82 -16.31
CA LYS A 4 12.03 -14.98 -14.86
C LYS A 4 12.73 -13.80 -14.18
N LEU A 5 13.79 -13.27 -14.79
CA LEU A 5 14.53 -12.13 -14.26
C LEU A 5 13.71 -10.85 -14.35
N SER A 6 12.99 -10.64 -15.46
CA SER A 6 12.04 -9.53 -15.63
C SER A 6 10.97 -9.50 -14.54
N GLU A 7 10.37 -10.65 -14.22
CA GLU A 7 9.38 -10.75 -13.15
C GLU A 7 9.97 -10.43 -11.77
N ILE A 8 11.15 -10.95 -11.44
CA ILE A 8 11.83 -10.66 -10.16
C ILE A 8 12.10 -9.15 -10.03
N ASN A 9 12.61 -8.52 -11.09
CA ASN A 9 13.00 -7.11 -11.08
C ASN A 9 11.83 -6.14 -10.92
N ARG A 10 10.60 -6.54 -11.29
CA ARG A 10 9.38 -5.72 -11.14
C ARG A 10 8.86 -5.65 -9.69
N ARG A 11 9.15 -6.64 -8.85
CA ARG A 11 8.56 -6.74 -7.51
C ARG A 11 9.20 -5.72 -6.54
N ARG A 12 8.37 -5.11 -5.68
CA ARG A 12 8.80 -4.22 -4.61
C ARG A 12 8.04 -4.60 -3.34
N THR A 13 8.74 -5.17 -2.36
CA THR A 13 8.20 -5.57 -1.06
C THR A 13 8.77 -4.66 0.01
N PHE A 14 7.91 -3.97 0.75
CA PHE A 14 8.33 -3.01 1.77
C PHE A 14 7.27 -2.89 2.87
N ALA A 15 7.65 -2.23 3.97
CA ALA A 15 6.77 -1.90 5.09
C ALA A 15 6.95 -0.42 5.47
N ILE A 16 5.90 0.17 6.05
CA ILE A 16 5.95 1.54 6.59
C ILE A 16 6.01 1.43 8.12
N ILE A 17 7.07 1.94 8.72
CA ILE A 17 7.26 2.02 10.18
C ILE A 17 7.26 3.47 10.61
N SER A 18 6.61 3.78 11.73
CA SER A 18 6.56 5.14 12.29
C SER A 18 5.96 5.15 13.69
N HIS A 19 6.20 6.25 14.39
CA HIS A 19 5.60 6.58 15.67
C HIS A 19 4.06 6.70 15.56
N PRO A 20 3.28 6.49 16.66
CA PRO A 20 1.87 6.82 16.70
C PRO A 20 1.57 8.20 16.09
N ASP A 21 0.43 8.29 15.38
CA ASP A 21 -0.08 9.51 14.74
C ASP A 21 0.77 10.17 13.65
N ALA A 22 1.92 9.59 13.27
CA ALA A 22 2.76 10.08 12.16
C ALA A 22 2.12 9.96 10.76
N GLY A 23 0.88 9.46 10.66
CA GLY A 23 0.15 9.39 9.39
C GLY A 23 0.43 8.14 8.54
N LYS A 24 1.00 7.06 9.12
CA LYS A 24 1.21 5.76 8.43
C LYS A 24 -0.02 5.31 7.63
N THR A 25 -1.19 5.34 8.27
CA THR A 25 -2.45 4.91 7.68
C THR A 25 -2.84 5.77 6.47
N THR A 26 -2.64 7.08 6.56
CA THR A 26 -2.94 8.04 5.50
C THR A 26 -2.06 7.82 4.27
N ILE A 27 -0.76 7.57 4.45
CA ILE A 27 0.13 7.30 3.32
C ILE A 27 -0.17 5.93 2.69
N THR A 28 -0.52 4.92 3.48
CA THR A 28 -0.94 3.61 2.96
C THR A 28 -2.21 3.72 2.11
N GLU A 29 -3.22 4.49 2.55
CA GLU A 29 -4.44 4.73 1.77
C GLU A 29 -4.13 5.34 0.40
N LYS A 30 -3.29 6.39 0.36
CA LYS A 30 -2.91 7.06 -0.90
C LYS A 30 -2.14 6.13 -1.83
N LEU A 31 -1.20 5.34 -1.30
CA LEU A 31 -0.44 4.37 -2.11
C LEU A 31 -1.36 3.33 -2.77
N LEU A 32 -2.34 2.82 -2.02
CA LEU A 32 -3.33 1.88 -2.57
C LEU A 32 -4.21 2.53 -3.63
N LEU A 33 -4.63 3.78 -3.42
CA LEU A 33 -5.41 4.53 -4.40
C LEU A 33 -4.63 4.73 -5.71
N PHE A 34 -3.36 5.14 -5.63
CA PHE A 34 -2.50 5.30 -6.82
C PHE A 34 -2.20 3.97 -7.51
N GLY A 35 -2.17 2.87 -6.76
CA GLY A 35 -2.05 1.51 -7.31
C GLY A 35 -3.35 0.93 -7.89
N GLY A 36 -4.46 1.69 -7.89
CA GLY A 36 -5.77 1.22 -8.36
C GLY A 36 -6.50 0.27 -7.40
N ALA A 37 -5.98 0.07 -6.18
CA ALA A 37 -6.55 -0.81 -5.16
C ALA A 37 -7.64 -0.08 -4.33
N ILE A 38 -8.67 0.41 -5.00
CA ILE A 38 -9.71 1.29 -4.44
C ILE A 38 -10.41 0.69 -3.21
N GLN A 39 -10.81 -0.59 -3.27
CA GLN A 39 -11.51 -1.25 -2.15
C GLN A 39 -10.61 -1.36 -0.90
N GLN A 40 -9.33 -1.68 -1.09
CA GLN A 40 -8.38 -1.78 0.01
C GLN A 40 -8.09 -0.40 0.62
N ALA A 41 -7.96 0.64 -0.21
CA ALA A 41 -7.83 2.03 0.26
C ALA A 41 -9.05 2.44 1.11
N GLY A 42 -10.27 2.15 0.65
CA GLY A 42 -11.51 2.44 1.38
C GLY A 42 -11.61 1.70 2.72
N ALA A 43 -11.22 0.42 2.77
CA ALA A 43 -11.21 -0.36 4.01
C ALA A 43 -10.26 0.20 5.07
N ILE A 44 -9.10 0.72 4.66
CA ILE A 44 -8.14 1.37 5.57
C ILE A 44 -8.73 2.65 6.16
N LYS A 45 -9.40 3.46 5.33
CA LYS A 45 -10.08 4.68 5.80
C LYS A 45 -11.20 4.36 6.81
N ALA A 46 -12.01 3.33 6.54
CA ALA A 46 -13.09 2.91 7.42
C ALA A 46 -12.60 2.46 8.81
N LYS A 47 -11.44 1.79 8.90
CA LYS A 47 -10.83 1.39 10.18
C LYS A 47 -10.46 2.56 11.09
N LYS A 48 -10.25 3.76 10.55
CA LYS A 48 -9.92 4.97 11.34
C LYS A 48 -11.17 5.71 11.84
N ALA A 49 -12.34 5.40 11.26
CA ALA A 49 -13.62 5.98 11.65
C ALA A 49 -14.32 5.17 12.76
N GLN A 50 -13.75 4.02 13.15
CA GLN A 50 -14.09 3.26 14.35
C GLN A 50 -13.15 3.62 15.50
#